data_AF-A0AAN9YQZ6-F1
#
_entry.id   AF-A0AAN9YQZ6-F1
#
_cell.length_a   1.000
_cell.length_b   1.000
_cell.length_c   1.000
_cell.angle_alpha   90.00
_cell.angle_beta   90.00
_cell.angle_gamma   90.00
#
_symmetry.space_group_name_H-M   'P 1'
#
loop_
_entity.id
_entity.type
_entity.pdbx_description
1 polymer ?
#
loop_
_entity_poly.entity_id
_entity_poly.type
_entity_poly.pdbx_seq_one_letter_code
_entity_poly.pdbx_strand_id
1 'polypeptide(L)'
;MVAAVKHLKESGIGVTQTLEILQSQNPHVPLLPRDIYNARAAITRNPNKVEEGIAEQRPAIYSKPAPTAEERIRSDLRRELARTKEELDKVKEDSKKEIDDLKAKLREKERMIKKFEMFIDICNERVMVQRERLNDVDDVNSGEAGSAGH
;
A
#
# COMPACT_ATOMS: atom_id res chain seq x y z
N MET A 1 -47.81 20.18 3.65
CA MET A 1 -47.65 19.65 5.03
C MET A 1 -47.97 20.72 6.09
N VAL A 2 -47.24 21.84 6.16
CA VAL A 2 -47.45 22.89 7.19
C VAL A 2 -48.87 23.46 7.20
N ALA A 3 -49.48 23.70 6.04
CA ALA A 3 -50.87 24.18 5.94
C ALA A 3 -51.88 23.20 6.56
N ALA A 4 -51.72 21.89 6.30
CA ALA A 4 -52.56 20.86 6.90
C ALA A 4 -52.35 20.75 8.42
N VAL A 5 -51.10 20.88 8.89
CA VAL A 5 -50.80 20.96 10.35
C VAL A 5 -51.44 22.20 10.99
N LYS A 6 -51.50 23.34 10.28
CA LYS A 6 -52.15 24.58 10.75
C LYS A 6 -53.65 24.38 10.94
N HIS A 7 -54.34 23.84 9.94
CA HIS A 7 -55.77 23.57 10.01
C HIS A 7 -56.12 22.60 11.16
N LEU A 8 -55.33 21.52 11.31
CA LEU A 8 -55.55 20.53 12.38
C LEU A 8 -55.27 21.11 13.78
N LYS A 9 -54.26 21.99 13.90
CA LYS A 9 -53.98 22.73 15.15
C LYS A 9 -55.12 23.69 15.51
N GLU A 10 -55.64 24.44 14.54
CA GLU A 10 -56.78 25.36 14.74
C GLU A 10 -58.08 24.61 15.08
N SER A 11 -58.22 23.39 14.58
CA SER A 11 -59.31 22.46 14.92
C SER A 11 -59.15 21.77 16.29
N GLY A 12 -58.13 22.12 17.08
CA GLY A 12 -57.90 21.61 18.44
C GLY A 12 -57.33 20.19 18.52
N ILE A 13 -56.86 19.61 17.41
CA ILE A 13 -56.37 18.23 17.35
C ILE A 13 -54.97 18.13 17.98
N GLY A 14 -54.68 17.02 18.67
CA GLY A 14 -53.37 16.76 19.31
C GLY A 14 -52.23 16.46 18.32
N VAL A 15 -50.97 16.50 18.77
CA VAL A 15 -49.78 16.26 17.91
C VAL A 15 -49.76 14.83 17.36
N THR A 16 -50.05 13.85 18.21
CA THR A 16 -50.09 12.42 17.85
C THR A 16 -51.16 12.12 16.81
N GLN A 17 -52.38 12.61 17.03
CA GLN A 17 -53.50 12.49 16.08
C GLN A 17 -53.22 13.22 14.77
N THR A 18 -52.56 14.39 14.82
CA THR A 18 -52.15 15.11 13.61
C THR A 18 -51.18 14.28 12.77
N LEU A 19 -50.25 13.56 13.39
CA LEU A 19 -49.32 12.69 12.69
C LEU A 19 -50.02 11.54 11.99
N GLU A 20 -50.92 10.84 12.71
CA GLU A 20 -51.70 9.71 12.16
C GLU A 20 -52.57 10.14 10.97
N ILE A 21 -53.24 11.29 11.07
CA ILE A 21 -54.06 11.84 9.99
C ILE A 21 -53.19 12.16 8.76
N LEU A 22 -52.02 12.77 8.96
CA LEU A 22 -51.18 13.15 7.83
C LEU A 22 -50.49 11.96 7.17
N GLN A 23 -50.14 10.94 7.94
CA GLN A 23 -49.60 9.68 7.44
C GLN A 23 -50.66 8.88 6.67
N SER A 24 -51.92 8.87 7.12
CA SER A 24 -53.00 8.20 6.38
C SER A 24 -53.35 8.90 5.07
N GLN A 25 -53.29 10.24 5.04
CA GLN A 25 -53.51 11.03 3.83
C GLN A 25 -52.34 11.00 2.84
N ASN A 26 -51.10 10.80 3.32
CA ASN A 26 -49.89 10.83 2.50
C ASN A 26 -48.98 9.62 2.82
N PRO A 27 -49.41 8.39 2.48
CA PRO A 27 -48.68 7.16 2.84
C PRO A 27 -47.28 7.07 2.21
N HIS A 28 -47.02 7.80 1.13
CA HIS A 28 -45.71 7.84 0.46
C HIS A 28 -44.70 8.79 1.10
N VAL A 29 -45.11 9.60 2.09
CA VAL A 29 -44.25 10.55 2.77
C VAL A 29 -44.11 10.14 4.25
N PRO A 30 -42.99 9.51 4.64
CA PRO A 30 -42.77 9.14 6.04
C PRO A 30 -42.57 10.41 6.87
N LEU A 31 -43.58 10.77 7.67
CA LEU A 31 -43.55 11.89 8.60
C LEU A 31 -43.14 11.40 9.99
N LEU A 32 -42.30 12.16 10.69
CA LEU A 32 -41.94 11.90 12.08
C LEU A 32 -42.71 12.84 13.02
N PRO A 33 -42.95 12.43 14.29
CA PRO A 33 -43.56 13.32 15.29
C PRO A 33 -42.84 14.68 15.41
N ARG A 34 -41.50 14.67 15.27
CA ARG A 34 -40.65 15.88 15.28
C ARG A 34 -41.05 16.90 14.21
N ASP A 35 -41.45 16.44 13.02
CA ASP A 35 -41.83 17.31 11.92
C ASP A 35 -43.12 18.08 12.24
N ILE A 36 -44.05 17.43 12.96
CA ILE A 36 -45.28 18.07 13.42
C ILE A 36 -44.99 19.12 14.49
N TYR A 37 -44.07 18.85 15.42
CA TYR A 37 -43.64 19.83 16.41
C TYR A 37 -42.98 21.05 15.76
N ASN A 38 -42.06 20.83 14.81
CA ASN A 38 -41.40 21.92 14.07
C ASN A 38 -42.42 22.76 13.29
N ALA A 39 -43.36 22.10 12.60
CA ALA A 39 -44.42 22.78 11.87
C ALA A 39 -45.31 23.62 12.81
N ARG A 40 -45.75 23.07 13.96
CA ARG A 40 -46.55 23.82 14.95
C ARG A 40 -45.80 25.01 15.54
N ALA A 41 -44.51 24.85 15.84
CA ALA A 41 -43.66 25.92 16.33
C ALA A 41 -43.48 27.03 15.29
N ALA A 42 -43.26 26.67 14.02
CA ALA A 42 -43.18 27.60 12.91
C ALA A 42 -44.49 28.40 12.71
N ILE A 43 -45.64 27.73 12.80
CA ILE A 43 -46.97 28.36 12.74
C ILE A 43 -47.18 29.33 13.91
N THR A 44 -46.77 28.97 15.13
CA THR A 44 -46.87 29.87 16.29
C THR A 44 -45.97 31.10 16.11
N ARG A 45 -44.77 30.93 15.55
CA ARG A 45 -43.81 32.03 15.34
C ARG A 45 -44.27 32.97 14.22
N ASN A 46 -44.84 32.44 13.15
CA ASN A 46 -45.25 33.19 11.96
C ASN A 46 -46.64 32.72 11.46
N PRO A 47 -47.75 33.18 12.07
CA PRO A 47 -49.09 32.67 11.78
C PRO A 47 -49.59 32.99 10.36
N ASN A 48 -49.07 34.06 9.74
CA ASN A 48 -49.51 34.53 8.41
C ASN A 48 -48.73 33.91 7.25
N LYS A 49 -47.65 33.16 7.52
CA LYS A 49 -46.78 32.62 6.46
C LYS A 49 -47.28 31.24 6.03
N VAL A 50 -48.04 31.18 4.95
CA VAL A 50 -48.38 29.93 4.27
C VAL A 50 -47.24 29.64 3.29
N GLU A 51 -46.21 28.94 3.76
CA GLU A 51 -45.05 28.63 2.93
C GLU A 51 -45.38 27.55 1.88
N GLU A 52 -45.85 28.00 0.72
CA GLU A 52 -45.55 27.34 -0.55
C GLU A 52 -44.03 27.48 -0.79
N GLY A 53 -43.28 26.38 -0.77
CA GLY A 53 -41.89 26.38 -1.27
C GLY A 53 -40.75 25.96 -0.34
N ILE A 54 -40.97 25.18 0.73
CA ILE A 54 -39.85 24.61 1.54
C ILE A 54 -39.14 23.42 0.85
N ALA A 55 -39.16 23.35 -0.48
CA ALA A 55 -38.36 22.38 -1.22
C ALA A 55 -36.91 22.87 -1.42
N GLU A 56 -36.67 24.18 -1.44
CA GLU A 56 -35.34 24.75 -1.78
C GLU A 56 -34.47 25.11 -0.57
N GLN A 57 -35.03 25.14 0.64
CA GLN A 57 -34.28 25.39 1.89
C GLN A 57 -34.32 24.21 2.85
N ARG A 58 -34.16 22.98 2.35
CA ARG A 58 -33.64 21.92 3.22
C ARG A 58 -32.14 22.18 3.39
N PRO A 59 -31.65 22.66 4.55
CA PRO A 59 -30.23 22.54 4.82
C PRO A 59 -29.87 21.06 4.60
N ALA A 60 -28.84 20.82 3.79
CA ALA A 60 -28.34 19.48 3.56
C ALA A 60 -27.66 18.98 4.84
N ILE A 61 -28.47 18.61 5.85
CA ILE A 61 -27.98 18.18 7.17
C ILE A 61 -27.24 16.83 7.07
N TYR A 62 -27.38 16.11 5.94
CA TYR A 62 -26.78 14.79 5.73
C TYR A 62 -25.98 14.62 4.43
N SER A 63 -25.77 15.67 3.62
CA SER A 63 -24.76 15.55 2.55
C SER A 63 -23.44 16.08 3.06
N LYS A 64 -22.40 15.24 3.04
CA LYS A 64 -21.03 15.75 3.18
C LYS A 64 -20.85 16.83 2.10
N PRO A 65 -20.32 18.02 2.44
CA PRO A 65 -19.91 18.98 1.43
C PRO A 65 -19.05 18.27 0.39
N ALA A 66 -19.24 18.58 -0.89
CA ALA A 66 -18.37 18.05 -1.92
C ALA A 66 -16.92 18.38 -1.53
N PRO A 67 -16.00 17.40 -1.53
CA PRO A 67 -14.66 17.61 -1.05
C PRO A 67 -14.01 18.73 -1.85
N THR A 68 -13.38 19.66 -1.13
CA THR A 68 -12.71 20.81 -1.73
C THR A 68 -11.56 20.34 -2.62
N ALA A 69 -11.11 21.20 -3.55
CA ALA A 69 -9.97 20.85 -4.41
C ALA A 69 -8.73 20.46 -3.59
N GLU A 70 -8.47 21.15 -2.48
CA GLU A 70 -7.38 20.83 -1.55
C GLU A 70 -7.55 19.46 -0.87
N GLU A 71 -8.77 19.08 -0.48
CA GLU A 71 -9.03 17.77 0.13
C GLU A 71 -8.82 16.62 -0.86
N ARG A 72 -9.19 16.82 -2.13
CA ARG A 72 -8.91 15.86 -3.20
C ARG A 72 -7.41 15.70 -3.43
N ILE A 73 -6.70 16.81 -3.57
CA ILE A 73 -5.23 16.82 -3.72
C ILE A 73 -4.56 16.11 -2.54
N ARG A 74 -5.00 16.37 -1.31
CA ARG A 74 -4.45 15.72 -0.11
C ARG A 74 -4.72 14.22 -0.09
N SER A 75 -5.88 13.78 -0.58
CA SER A 75 -6.20 12.36 -0.74
C SER A 75 -5.31 11.70 -1.78
N ASP A 76 -5.12 12.34 -2.93
CA ASP A 76 -4.29 11.83 -4.01
C ASP A 76 -2.82 11.75 -3.59
N LEU A 77 -2.30 12.79 -2.93
CA LEU A 77 -0.95 12.78 -2.36
C LEU A 77 -0.77 11.66 -1.33
N ARG A 78 -1.73 11.42 -0.45
CA ARG A 78 -1.64 10.30 0.52
C ARG A 78 -1.59 8.95 -0.18
N ARG A 79 -2.39 8.77 -1.23
CA ARG A 79 -2.42 7.53 -2.02
C ARG A 79 -1.13 7.34 -2.80
N GLU A 80 -0.58 8.40 -3.36
CA GLU A 80 0.70 8.38 -4.06
C GLU A 80 1.85 8.08 -3.11
N LEU A 81 1.91 8.75 -1.96
CA LEU A 81 2.92 8.51 -0.93
C LEU A 81 2.87 7.07 -0.39
N ALA A 82 1.67 6.50 -0.23
CA ALA A 82 1.51 5.09 0.14
C ALA A 82 2.08 4.16 -0.94
N ARG A 83 1.75 4.39 -2.22
CA ARG A 83 2.29 3.61 -3.35
C ARG A 83 3.81 3.72 -3.44
N THR A 84 4.38 4.91 -3.35
CA THR A 84 5.83 5.10 -3.41
C THR A 84 6.56 4.40 -2.26
N LYS A 85 5.96 4.35 -1.07
CA LYS A 85 6.51 3.57 0.06
C LYS A 85 6.50 2.07 -0.22
N GLU A 86 5.38 1.55 -0.71
CA GLU A 86 5.28 0.12 -1.09
C GLU A 86 6.28 -0.25 -2.18
N GLU A 87 6.42 0.59 -3.21
CA GLU A 87 7.40 0.40 -4.29
C GLU A 87 8.84 0.44 -3.75
N LEU A 88 9.15 1.38 -2.86
CA LEU A 88 10.46 1.49 -2.24
C LEU A 88 10.80 0.25 -1.40
N ASP A 89 9.84 -0.25 -0.62
CA ASP A 89 10.04 -1.43 0.21
C ASP A 89 10.22 -2.69 -0.64
N LYS A 90 9.46 -2.81 -1.74
CA LYS A 90 9.65 -3.88 -2.74
C LYS A 90 11.04 -3.84 -3.36
N VAL A 91 11.50 -2.66 -3.82
CA VAL A 91 12.84 -2.49 -4.41
C VAL A 91 13.93 -2.87 -3.41
N LYS A 92 13.79 -2.50 -2.13
CA LYS A 92 14.75 -2.89 -1.08
C LYS A 92 14.78 -4.40 -0.87
N GLU A 93 13.63 -5.06 -0.85
CA GLU A 93 13.55 -6.51 -0.69
C GLU A 93 14.17 -7.24 -1.88
N ASP A 94 13.84 -6.83 -3.11
CA ASP A 94 14.38 -7.40 -4.34
C ASP A 94 15.90 -7.18 -4.42
N SER A 95 16.37 -5.97 -4.10
CA SER A 95 17.80 -5.66 -4.05
C SER A 95 18.55 -6.50 -3.01
N LYS A 96 17.94 -6.72 -1.83
CA LYS A 96 18.54 -7.55 -0.79
C LYS A 96 18.68 -9.00 -1.24
N LYS A 97 17.64 -9.56 -1.86
CA LYS A 97 17.69 -10.92 -2.44
C LYS A 97 18.78 -11.03 -3.48
N GLU A 98 18.86 -10.07 -4.41
CA GLU A 98 19.89 -10.07 -5.45
C GLU A 98 21.31 -9.98 -4.86
N ILE A 99 21.51 -9.14 -3.84
CA ILE A 99 22.79 -9.03 -3.12
C ILE A 99 23.16 -10.36 -2.46
N ASP A 100 22.21 -11.03 -1.81
CA ASP A 100 22.46 -12.29 -1.11
C ASP A 100 22.78 -13.42 -2.11
N ASP A 101 22.10 -13.45 -3.26
CA ASP A 101 22.39 -14.37 -4.37
C ASP A 101 23.78 -14.12 -4.97
N LEU A 102 24.15 -12.85 -5.19
CA LEU A 102 25.48 -12.49 -5.69
C LEU A 102 26.58 -12.88 -4.70
N LYS A 103 26.37 -12.67 -3.39
CA LYS A 103 27.30 -13.13 -2.34
C LYS A 103 27.42 -14.65 -2.30
N ALA A 104 26.33 -15.39 -2.53
CA ALA A 104 26.37 -16.84 -2.61
C ALA A 104 27.22 -17.31 -3.81
N LYS A 105 27.00 -16.72 -5.00
CA LYS A 105 27.81 -16.99 -6.20
C LYS A 105 29.29 -16.66 -5.98
N LEU A 106 29.59 -15.54 -5.32
CA LEU A 106 30.97 -15.16 -5.02
C LEU A 106 31.68 -16.21 -4.16
N ARG A 107 31.03 -16.68 -3.08
CA ARG A 107 31.56 -17.75 -2.21
C ARG A 107 31.77 -19.07 -2.95
N GLU A 108 30.88 -19.42 -3.88
CA GLU A 108 31.03 -20.61 -4.70
C GLU A 108 32.24 -20.49 -5.63
N LYS A 109 32.40 -19.33 -6.29
CA LYS A 109 33.54 -19.05 -7.18
C LYS A 109 34.86 -19.04 -6.40
N GLU A 110 34.91 -18.44 -5.22
CA GLU A 110 36.09 -18.51 -4.35
C GLU A 110 36.47 -19.95 -3.98
N ARG A 111 35.49 -20.79 -3.67
CA ARG A 111 35.74 -22.22 -3.39
C ARG A 111 36.30 -22.94 -4.61
N MET A 112 35.81 -22.60 -5.80
CA MET A 112 36.29 -23.16 -7.05
C MET A 112 37.72 -22.70 -7.36
N ILE A 113 38.02 -21.41 -7.16
CA ILE A 113 39.37 -20.85 -7.30
C ILE A 113 40.34 -21.58 -6.39
N LYS A 114 40.01 -21.76 -5.09
CA LYS A 114 40.87 -22.50 -4.15
C LYS A 114 41.16 -23.93 -4.59
N LYS A 115 40.18 -24.61 -5.19
CA LYS A 115 40.39 -25.96 -5.74
C LYS A 115 41.35 -25.94 -6.93
N PHE A 116 41.22 -24.94 -7.80
CA PHE A 116 42.14 -24.76 -8.93
C PHE A 116 43.55 -24.38 -8.45
N GLU A 117 43.69 -23.52 -7.46
CA GLU A 117 44.97 -23.18 -6.84
C GLU A 117 45.66 -24.43 -6.27
N MET A 118 44.95 -25.23 -5.47
CA MET A 118 45.48 -26.50 -4.96
C MET A 118 45.89 -27.46 -6.09
N PHE A 119 45.12 -27.53 -7.16
CA PHE A 119 45.45 -28.37 -8.31
C PHE A 119 46.73 -27.88 -9.02
N ILE A 120 46.86 -26.57 -9.22
CA ILE A 120 48.05 -25.95 -9.80
C ILE A 120 49.28 -26.24 -8.93
N ASP A 121 49.17 -26.11 -7.61
CA ASP A 121 50.26 -26.40 -6.69
C ASP A 121 50.75 -27.84 -6.82
N ILE A 122 49.83 -28.82 -6.86
CA ILE A 122 50.16 -30.24 -7.07
C ILE A 122 50.85 -30.48 -8.42
N CYS A 123 50.36 -29.83 -9.48
CA CYS A 123 50.98 -29.91 -10.80
C CYS A 123 52.40 -29.34 -10.78
N ASN A 124 52.59 -28.18 -10.16
CA ASN A 124 53.89 -27.53 -10.03
C ASN A 124 54.86 -28.39 -9.22
N GLU A 125 54.44 -28.94 -8.09
CA GLU A 125 55.26 -29.84 -7.26
C GLU A 125 55.71 -31.06 -8.05
N ARG A 126 54.79 -31.70 -8.80
CA ARG A 126 55.13 -32.85 -9.64
C ARG A 126 56.14 -32.48 -10.73
N VAL A 127 55.99 -31.33 -11.37
CA VAL A 127 56.93 -30.84 -12.39
C VAL A 127 58.31 -30.58 -11.78
N MET A 128 58.36 -29.96 -10.59
CA MET A 128 59.62 -29.71 -9.88
C MET A 128 60.34 -31.01 -9.53
N VAL A 129 59.65 -32.00 -8.96
CA VAL A 129 60.21 -33.32 -8.64
C VAL A 129 60.71 -34.05 -9.90
N GLN A 130 59.97 -33.98 -11.01
CA GLN A 130 60.43 -34.56 -12.28
C GLN A 130 61.66 -33.86 -12.83
N ARG A 131 61.72 -32.52 -12.71
CA ARG A 131 62.87 -31.72 -13.16
C ARG A 131 64.12 -32.05 -12.34
N GLU A 132 64.00 -32.15 -11.03
CA GLU A 132 65.10 -32.58 -10.14
C GLU A 132 65.61 -33.97 -10.53
N ARG A 133 64.71 -34.94 -10.72
CA ARG A 133 65.10 -36.30 -11.17
C ARG A 133 65.81 -36.32 -12.52
N LEU A 134 65.39 -35.49 -13.48
CA LEU A 134 66.04 -35.41 -14.79
C LEU A 134 67.41 -34.75 -14.69
N ASN A 135 67.54 -33.66 -13.91
CA ASN A 135 68.83 -33.02 -13.66
C ASN A 135 69.82 -33.96 -12.95
N ASP A 136 69.35 -34.75 -11.96
CA ASP A 136 70.19 -35.74 -11.26
C ASP A 136 70.69 -36.84 -12.21
N VAL A 137 69.90 -37.23 -13.22
CA VAL A 137 70.31 -38.23 -14.23
C VAL A 137 71.33 -37.64 -15.22
N ASP A 138 71.19 -36.37 -15.57
CA ASP A 138 72.13 -35.67 -16.46
C ASP A 138 73.50 -35.43 -15.80
N ASP A 139 73.55 -35.19 -14.47
CA ASP A 139 74.81 -35.07 -13.70
C ASP A 139 75.54 -36.41 -13.55
N VAL A 140 74.82 -37.53 -13.38
CA VAL A 140 75.43 -38.87 -13.32
C VAL A 140 75.99 -39.29 -14.68
N ASN A 141 75.31 -38.95 -15.78
CA ASN A 141 75.74 -39.32 -17.13
C ASN A 141 76.87 -38.44 -17.68
N SER A 142 77.10 -37.26 -17.10
CA SER A 142 78.21 -36.36 -17.46
C SER A 142 79.49 -36.58 -16.61
N GLY A 143 79.41 -37.32 -15.50
CA GLY A 143 80.55 -37.69 -14.66
C GLY A 143 81.37 -38.90 -15.12
N GLU A 144 80.81 -39.82 -15.93
CA GLU A 144 81.49 -41.06 -16.35
C GLU A 144 82.32 -40.93 -17.64
N ALA A 145 82.23 -39.83 -18.39
CA ALA A 145 82.95 -39.66 -19.66
C ALA A 145 84.40 -39.14 -19.52
N GLY A 146 84.90 -38.93 -18.29
CA GLY A 146 86.17 -38.22 -18.03
C GLY A 146 87.38 -39.05 -17.57
N SER A 147 87.28 -40.37 -17.39
CA SER A 147 88.36 -41.16 -16.76
C SER A 147 88.71 -42.46 -17.51
N ALA A 148 89.08 -42.35 -18.78
CA ALA A 148 89.79 -43.42 -19.49
C ALA A 148 90.86 -42.82 -20.41
N GLY A 149 92.02 -42.49 -19.84
CA GLY A 149 93.16 -41.97 -20.60
C GLY A 149 94.41 -41.79 -19.73
N HIS A 150 95.13 -42.88 -19.50
CA HIS A 150 96.57 -42.91 -19.19
C HIS A 150 97.22 -43.99 -20.03
#